data_AF-A0A6C0L5G1-F1
#
_entry.id   AF-A0A6C0L5G1-F1
#
_cell.length_a   1.000
_cell.length_b   1.000
_cell.length_c   1.000
_cell.angle_alpha   90.00
_cell.angle_beta   90.00
_cell.angle_gamma   90.00
#
_symmetry.space_group_name_H-M   'P 1'
#
loop_
_entity.id
_entity.type
_entity.pdbx_description
1 polymer ?
#
loop_
_entity_poly.entity_id
_entity_poly.type
_entity_poly.pdbx_seq_one_letter_code
_entity_poly.pdbx_strand_id
1 'polypeptide(L)' 'MVERMTPEAFKAECKRKGWTGRALAERWSKSEAWISRIGSDPERDLHWDDAVRGLPDLKCLNNS' A
#
# COMPACT_ATOMS: atom_id res chain seq x y z
N MET A 1 12.77 -15.80 -1.96
CA MET A 1 11.96 -15.90 -0.72
C MET A 1 11.25 -14.57 -0.58
N VAL A 2 9.92 -14.52 -0.71
CA VAL A 2 9.19 -13.26 -0.53
C VAL A 2 9.02 -13.05 0.96
N GLU A 3 9.91 -12.23 1.52
CA GLU A 3 9.81 -11.80 2.92
C GLU A 3 8.47 -11.07 3.08
N ARG A 4 7.62 -11.58 3.99
CA ARG A 4 6.39 -10.87 4.37
C ARG A 4 6.84 -9.54 4.96
N MET A 5 6.63 -8.46 4.23
CA MET A 5 6.92 -7.12 4.76
C MET A 5 6.09 -6.94 6.03
N THR A 6 6.69 -6.40 7.08
CA THR A 6 5.95 -5.97 8.26
C THR A 6 4.99 -4.83 7.88
N PRO A 7 3.89 -4.64 8.63
CA PRO A 7 2.97 -3.51 8.42
C PRO A 7 3.68 -2.15 8.38
N GLU A 8 4.78 -2.00 9.11
CA GLU A 8 5.65 -0.83 9.08
C GLU A 8 6.38 -0.67 7.74
N ALA A 9 6.92 -1.76 7.19
CA ALA A 9 7.56 -1.76 5.87
C ALA A 9 6.56 -1.45 4.75
N PHE A 10 5.33 -1.94 4.86
CA PHE A 10 4.24 -1.58 3.94
C PHE A 10 3.92 -0.09 3.98
N LYS A 11 3.75 0.48 5.18
CA LYS A 11 3.54 1.92 5.35
C LYS A 11 4.74 2.72 4.84
N ALA A 12 5.96 2.23 5.03
CA ALA A 12 7.18 2.86 4.53
C ALA A 12 7.25 2.86 3.00
N GLU A 13 6.87 1.75 2.34
CA GLU A 13 6.84 1.65 0.87
C GLU A 13 5.76 2.54 0.27
N CYS A 14 4.55 2.50 0.84
CA CYS A 14 3.46 3.40 0.44
C CYS A 14 3.90 4.86 0.59
N LYS A 15 4.51 5.24 1.73
CA LYS A 15 5.03 6.59 1.97
C LYS A 15 6.17 6.96 1.01
N ARG A 16 7.09 6.03 0.71
CA ARG A 16 8.19 6.24 -0.24
C ARG A 16 7.66 6.56 -1.63
N LYS A 17 6.65 5.81 -2.07
CA LYS A 17 6.00 5.99 -3.37
C LYS A 17 4.97 7.13 -3.41
N GLY A 18 4.66 7.78 -2.28
CA GLY A 18 3.66 8.85 -2.18
C GLY A 18 2.21 8.37 -2.04
N TRP A 19 1.98 7.08 -1.85
CA TRP A 19 0.66 6.52 -1.59
C TRP A 19 0.23 6.76 -0.15
N THR A 20 -0.84 7.53 0.00
CA THR A 20 -1.54 7.69 1.28
C THR A 20 -2.63 6.62 1.41
N GLY A 21 -3.06 6.34 2.65
CA GLY A 21 -4.17 5.42 2.91
C GLY A 21 -5.44 5.78 2.12
N ARG A 22 -5.67 7.08 1.89
CA ARG A 22 -6.74 7.61 1.04
C ARG A 22 -6.56 7.29 -0.44
N ALA A 23 -5.37 7.51 -1.00
CA ALA A 23 -5.10 7.19 -2.41
C ALA A 23 -5.19 5.67 -2.69
N LEU A 24 -4.76 4.85 -1.73
CA LEU A 24 -4.92 3.39 -1.77
C LEU A 24 -6.40 2.98 -1.70
N ALA A 25 -7.16 3.61 -0.81
CA ALA A 25 -8.59 3.43 -0.69
C ALA A 25 -9.32 3.76 -2.01
N GLU A 26 -9.00 4.90 -2.64
CA GLU A 26 -9.56 5.28 -3.93
C GLU A 26 -9.17 4.30 -5.04
N ARG A 27 -7.90 3.90 -5.13
CA ARG A 27 -7.44 2.98 -6.18
C ARG A 27 -8.00 1.57 -6.07
N TRP A 28 -8.15 1.06 -4.85
CA TRP A 28 -8.70 -0.28 -4.63
C TRP A 28 -10.21 -0.26 -4.38
N SER A 29 -10.86 0.91 -4.41
CA SER A 29 -12.27 1.10 -4.11
C SER A 29 -12.65 0.51 -2.74
N LYS A 30 -11.84 0.80 -1.72
CA LYS A 30 -11.97 0.33 -0.34
C LYS A 30 -11.99 1.51 0.62
N SER A 31 -12.43 1.29 1.86
CA SER A 31 -12.44 2.34 2.88
C SER A 31 -11.05 2.55 3.49
N GLU A 32 -10.73 3.78 3.91
CA GLU A 32 -9.46 4.10 4.58
C GLU A 32 -9.21 3.27 5.85
N ALA A 33 -10.28 2.98 6.59
CA ALA A 33 -10.24 2.08 7.75
C ALA A 33 -9.81 0.65 7.37
N TRP A 34 -10.20 0.19 6.17
CA TRP A 34 -9.84 -1.13 5.67
C TRP A 34 -8.37 -1.17 5.22
N ILE A 35 -7.87 -0.09 4.61
CA ILE A 35 -6.44 0.06 4.30
C ILE A 35 -5.61 0.09 5.60
N SER A 36 -6.09 0.82 6.61
CA SER A 36 -5.44 0.88 7.93
C SER A 36 -5.44 -0.47 8.64
N ARG A 37 -6.52 -1.25 8.48
CA ARG A 37 -6.62 -2.63 8.96
C ARG A 37 -5.61 -3.52 8.25
N ILE A 38 -5.54 -3.52 6.92
CA ILE A 38 -4.54 -4.31 6.15
C ILE A 38 -3.10 -3.91 6.51
N GLY A 39 -2.85 -2.60 6.65
CA GLY A 39 -1.55 -2.08 7.02
C GLY A 39 -1.20 -2.24 8.50
N SER A 40 -2.08 -2.85 9.31
CA SER A 40 -1.80 -3.20 10.72
C SER A 40 -1.95 -4.69 10.99
N ASP A 41 -2.55 -5.44 10.06
CA ASP A 41 -2.76 -6.88 10.14
C ASP A 41 -1.48 -7.63 9.73
N PRO A 42 -0.87 -8.41 10.63
CA PRO A 42 0.36 -9.17 10.34
C PRO A 42 0.09 -10.47 9.56
N GLU A 43 -1.16 -10.93 9.50
CA GLU A 43 -1.59 -12.11 8.73
C GLU A 43 -2.07 -11.74 7.32
N ARG A 44 -1.79 -10.51 6.89
CA ARG A 44 -2.16 -9.99 5.57
C ARG A 44 -1.77 -10.96 4.44
N ASP A 45 -2.72 -11.21 3.57
CA ASP A 45 -2.52 -12.02 2.38
C ASP A 45 -1.43 -11.44 1.48
N LEU A 46 -0.63 -12.33 0.88
CA LEU A 46 0.48 -11.98 -0.01
C LEU A 46 0.04 -11.16 -1.22
N HIS A 47 -1.23 -11.28 -1.64
CA HIS A 47 -1.77 -10.47 -2.73
C HIS A 47 -1.74 -8.97 -2.45
N TRP A 48 -1.78 -8.54 -1.17
CA TRP A 48 -1.68 -7.11 -0.82
C TRP A 48 -0.27 -6.58 -0.95
N ASP A 49 0.72 -7.43 -0.68
CA ASP A 49 2.12 -7.09 -0.87
C ASP A 49 2.43 -6.92 -2.35
N ASP A 50 1.94 -7.84 -3.18
CA ASP A 50 2.02 -7.75 -4.64
C ASP A 50 1.28 -6.51 -5.18
N ALA A 51 0.08 -6.24 -4.66
CA ALA A 51 -0.68 -5.05 -5.03
C ALA A 51 0.06 -3.74 -4.72
N VAL A 52 0.83 -3.66 -3.63
CA VAL A 52 1.65 -2.47 -3.30
C VAL A 52 2.96 -2.42 -4.08
N ARG A 53 3.60 -3.57 -4.33
CA ARG A 53 4.78 -3.64 -5.18
C ARG A 53 4.46 -3.19 -6.61
N GLY A 54 3.27 -3.56 -7.09
CA GLY A 54 2.74 -3.13 -8.39
C GLY A 54 2.25 -1.68 -8.44
N LEU A 55 2.28 -0.93 -7.32
CA LEU A 55 1.91 0.48 -7.37
C LEU A 55 2.99 1.31 -8.08
N PRO A 56 2.61 2.10 -9.10
CA PRO A 56 3.52 3.07 -9.70
C PRO A 56 3.88 4.15 -8.67
N ASP A 57 5.03 4.79 -8.85
CA ASP A 57 5.43 5.89 -7.99
C ASP A 57 4.49 7.09 -8.24
N LEU A 58 3.67 7.45 -7.25
CA LEU A 58 2.68 8.55 -7.36
C LEU A 58 3.39 9.88 -7.61
N LYS A 59 4.64 10.00 -7.17
CA LYS A 59 5.50 11.16 -7.40
C LYS A 59 5.86 11.34 -8.89
N CYS A 60 5.85 10.26 -9.68
CA CYS A 60 6.02 10.33 -11.13
C CYS A 60 4.71 10.56 -11.89
N LEU A 61 3.54 10.44 -11.25
CA LEU A 61 2.23 10.55 -11.93
C LEU A 61 1.71 12.00 -12.04
N ASN A 62 2.35 12.97 -11.39
CA ASN A 62 1.86 14.35 -11.28
C ASN A 62 2.60 15.36 -12.19
N ASN A 63 2.96 14.93 -13.40
CA ASN A 63 3.40 15.81 -14.49
C ASN A 63 2.39 15.73 -15.63
N SER A 64 1.40 16.64 -15.66
CA SER A 64 0.64 17.02 -16.85
C SER A 64 0.04 18.40 -16.64
#